data_AF-A0A323V719-F1
#
_entry.id   AF-A0A323V719-F1
#
_cell.length_a   1.000
_cell.length_b   1.000
_cell.length_c   1.000
_cell.angle_alpha   90.00
_cell.angle_beta   90.00
_cell.angle_gamma   90.00
#
_symmetry.space_group_name_H-M   'P 1'
#
loop_
_entity.id
_entity.type
_entity.pdbx_description
1 polymer ?
#
loop_
_entity_poly.entity_id
_entity_poly.type
_entity_poly.pdbx_seq_one_letter_code
_entity_poly.pdbx_strand_id
1 'polypeptide(L)'
;MAGGNAIRGSRVGAGPMGEAERGEAAPRHRVGFWCANGHESRIAFAADAEVPETWDCPRCGLPAGTDQQSPPPAPRTEPYKTHLAYVRERRSDADGDALL
;
A
#
# COMPACT_ATOMS: atom_id res chain seq x y z
N MET A 1 -47.55 -21.66 2.45
CA MET A 1 -46.35 -21.32 1.65
C MET A 1 -45.28 -20.89 2.63
N ALA A 2 -44.24 -21.70 2.83
CA ALA A 2 -43.19 -21.42 3.80
C ALA A 2 -42.36 -20.23 3.32
N GLY A 3 -42.33 -19.15 4.12
CA GLY A 3 -41.52 -17.97 3.86
C GLY A 3 -40.05 -18.35 3.89
N GLY A 4 -39.40 -18.33 2.73
CA GLY A 4 -37.97 -18.54 2.61
C GLY A 4 -37.22 -17.45 3.38
N ASN A 5 -36.33 -17.86 4.27
CA ASN A 5 -35.40 -16.97 4.95
C ASN A 5 -34.49 -16.28 3.90
N ALA A 6 -34.88 -15.09 3.45
CA ALA A 6 -34.10 -14.31 2.51
C ALA A 6 -32.86 -13.74 3.21
N ILE A 7 -31.67 -14.23 2.84
CA ILE A 7 -30.40 -13.63 3.28
C ILE A 7 -30.32 -12.22 2.68
N ARG A 8 -30.37 -11.19 3.54
CA ARG A 8 -30.15 -9.80 3.13
C ARG A 8 -28.67 -9.46 3.30
N GLY A 9 -27.94 -9.35 2.20
CA GLY A 9 -26.62 -8.73 2.20
C GLY A 9 -26.76 -7.21 2.22
N SER A 10 -26.15 -6.54 3.20
CA SER A 10 -25.95 -5.10 3.18
C SER A 10 -24.53 -4.79 2.69
N ARG A 11 -24.38 -3.80 1.82
CA ARG A 11 -23.06 -3.28 1.43
C ARG A 11 -22.49 -2.48 2.62
N VAL A 12 -21.20 -2.62 2.88
CA VAL A 12 -20.46 -1.72 3.78
C VAL A 12 -20.35 -0.35 3.11
N GLY A 13 -20.99 0.66 3.71
CA GLY A 13 -20.96 2.04 3.24
C GLY A 13 -22.21 2.81 3.66
N ALA A 14 -22.09 4.12 3.86
CA ALA A 14 -23.24 4.98 4.05
C ALA A 14 -23.99 5.12 2.71
N GLY A 15 -25.32 4.91 2.73
CA GLY A 15 -26.20 5.20 1.60
C GLY A 15 -26.28 6.72 1.33
N PRO A 16 -26.86 7.14 0.20
CA PRO A 16 -26.82 8.52 -0.29
C PRO A 16 -27.76 9.47 0.48
N MET A 17 -27.76 9.41 1.81
CA MET A 17 -28.40 10.42 2.64
C MET A 17 -27.37 11.52 2.93
N GLY A 18 -27.06 12.30 1.89
CA GLY A 18 -26.26 13.51 1.98
C GLY A 18 -27.13 14.75 1.78
N GLU A 19 -26.72 15.87 2.35
CA GLU A 19 -27.33 17.17 2.06
C GLU A 19 -27.31 17.46 0.55
N ALA A 20 -28.36 18.11 0.03
CA ALA A 20 -28.50 18.41 -1.39
C ALA A 20 -27.34 19.28 -1.92
N GLU A 21 -26.82 20.15 -1.05
CA GLU A 21 -25.69 21.00 -1.33
C GLU A 21 -24.46 20.54 -0.56
N ARG A 22 -23.34 20.45 -1.26
CA ARG A 22 -22.03 20.27 -0.67
C ARG A 22 -21.56 21.68 -0.33
N GLY A 23 -21.64 22.08 0.93
CA GLY A 23 -21.28 23.43 1.40
C GLY A 23 -19.87 23.90 1.01
N GLU A 24 -19.38 24.97 1.65
CA GLU A 24 -18.10 25.56 1.26
C GLU A 24 -16.92 24.59 1.37
N ALA A 25 -16.05 24.57 0.35
CA ALA A 25 -14.90 23.69 0.32
C ALA A 25 -13.85 24.17 1.33
N ALA A 26 -13.41 23.27 2.21
CA ALA A 26 -12.33 23.56 3.12
C ALA A 26 -11.03 23.95 2.38
N PRO A 27 -10.23 24.90 2.92
CA PRO A 27 -8.94 25.27 2.37
C PRO A 27 -8.00 24.06 2.24
N ARG A 28 -7.33 23.95 1.09
CA ARG A 28 -6.46 22.81 0.76
C ARG A 28 -5.28 23.23 -0.11
N HIS A 29 -4.18 22.50 0.00
CA HIS A 29 -2.99 22.66 -0.82
C HIS A 29 -2.61 21.32 -1.47
N ARG A 30 -1.86 21.35 -2.58
CA ARG A 30 -1.42 20.15 -3.29
C ARG A 30 0.07 19.93 -3.07
N VAL A 31 0.44 18.70 -2.72
CA VAL A 31 1.83 18.27 -2.55
C VAL A 31 2.15 17.21 -3.60
N GLY A 32 3.31 17.32 -4.24
CA GLY A 32 3.84 16.34 -5.16
C GLY A 32 4.62 15.25 -4.43
N PHE A 33 4.41 14.00 -4.82
CA PHE A 33 5.19 12.86 -4.36
C PHE A 33 5.72 12.06 -5.57
N TRP A 34 6.97 11.63 -5.50
CA TRP A 34 7.66 10.85 -6.54
C TRP A 34 8.12 9.52 -5.97
N CYS A 35 7.76 8.41 -6.64
CA CYS A 35 8.24 7.08 -6.28
C CYS A 35 9.46 6.67 -7.11
N ALA A 36 10.13 5.58 -6.71
CA ALA A 36 11.31 5.05 -7.40
C ALA A 36 11.08 4.71 -8.89
N ASN A 37 9.84 4.52 -9.33
CA ASN A 37 9.50 4.28 -10.75
C ASN A 37 9.26 5.58 -11.55
N GLY A 38 9.46 6.76 -10.95
CA GLY A 38 9.30 8.06 -11.59
C GLY A 38 7.86 8.56 -11.70
N HIS A 39 6.89 7.94 -11.02
CA HIS A 39 5.52 8.44 -10.99
C HIS A 39 5.39 9.66 -10.08
N GLU A 40 4.92 10.79 -10.63
CA GLU A 40 4.45 11.93 -9.84
C GLU A 40 3.00 11.72 -9.38
N SER A 41 2.71 12.03 -8.12
CA SER A 41 1.36 11.98 -7.53
C SER A 41 1.06 13.28 -6.80
N ARG A 42 0.00 13.99 -7.22
CA ARG A 42 -0.38 15.29 -6.64
C ARG A 42 -1.54 15.13 -5.66
N ILE A 43 -1.21 14.98 -4.37
CA ILE A 43 -2.17 14.73 -3.30
C ILE A 43 -2.63 16.05 -2.69
N ALA A 44 -3.93 16.18 -2.43
CA ALA A 44 -4.49 17.37 -1.79
C ALA A 44 -4.60 17.13 -0.27
N PHE A 45 -4.01 18.02 0.53
CA PHE A 45 -4.11 18.04 1.98
C PHE A 45 -4.91 19.27 2.41
N ALA A 46 -5.58 19.18 3.56
CA ALA A 46 -6.15 20.37 4.20
C ALA A 46 -5.05 21.40 4.47
N ALA A 47 -5.37 22.69 4.46
CA ALA A 47 -4.38 23.76 4.62
C ALA A 47 -3.60 23.67 5.95
N ASP A 48 -4.21 23.11 6.98
CA ASP A 48 -3.70 22.93 8.34
C ASP A 48 -3.22 21.49 8.64
N ALA A 49 -3.34 20.58 7.67
CA ALA A 49 -2.88 19.21 7.84
C ALA A 49 -1.36 19.11 7.75
N GLU A 50 -0.77 18.35 8.66
CA GLU A 50 0.63 17.94 8.56
C GLU A 50 0.81 16.99 7.37
N VAL A 51 1.78 17.30 6.52
CA VAL A 51 2.07 16.51 5.32
C VAL A 51 3.07 15.40 5.70
N PRO A 52 2.76 14.12 5.44
CA PRO A 52 3.69 13.04 5.73
C PRO A 52 4.90 13.07 4.81
N GLU A 53 6.03 12.55 5.29
CA GLU A 53 7.27 12.45 4.49
C GLU A 53 7.13 11.51 3.29
N THR A 54 6.32 10.45 3.45
CA THR A 54 6.09 9.44 2.43
C THR A 54 4.61 9.22 2.14
N TRP A 55 4.29 8.92 0.89
CA TRP A 55 2.94 8.59 0.43
C TRP A 55 2.95 7.34 -0.45
N ASP A 56 1.91 6.51 -0.36
CA ASP A 56 1.80 5.34 -1.24
C ASP A 56 1.42 5.77 -2.66
N CYS A 57 2.27 5.42 -3.63
CA CYS A 57 2.02 5.76 -5.02
C CYS A 57 0.71 5.09 -5.51
N PRO A 58 -0.32 5.83 -5.95
CA PRO A 58 -1.60 5.27 -6.37
C PRO A 58 -1.50 4.42 -7.64
N ARG A 59 -0.35 4.46 -8.35
CA ARG A 59 -0.11 3.67 -9.56
C ARG A 59 0.60 2.34 -9.31
N CYS A 60 1.55 2.28 -8.38
CA CYS A 60 2.36 1.07 -8.18
C CYS A 60 2.49 0.61 -6.72
N GLY A 61 1.90 1.34 -5.77
CA GLY A 61 1.96 1.02 -4.33
C GLY A 61 3.34 1.19 -3.68
N LEU A 62 4.34 1.66 -4.43
CA LEU A 62 5.66 1.98 -3.86
C LEU A 62 5.59 3.25 -3.02
N PRO A 63 6.43 3.37 -1.98
CA PRO A 63 6.58 4.61 -1.25
C PRO A 63 7.08 5.71 -2.20
N ALA A 64 6.49 6.89 -2.06
CA ALA A 64 6.82 8.10 -2.80
C ALA A 64 7.17 9.21 -1.81
N GLY A 65 8.16 10.03 -2.13
CA GLY A 65 8.63 11.14 -1.28
C GLY A 65 8.45 12.48 -1.97
N THR A 66 8.64 13.58 -1.25
CA THR A 66 8.45 14.94 -1.77
C THR A 66 9.62 15.45 -2.62
N ASP A 67 10.75 14.75 -2.63
CA ASP A 67 11.89 15.03 -3.50
C ASP A 67 11.86 14.15 -4.76
N GLN A 68 11.78 14.79 -5.93
CA GLN A 68 11.82 14.12 -7.22
C GLN A 68 13.18 13.46 -7.52
N GLN A 69 14.28 14.06 -7.06
CA GLN A 69 15.64 13.58 -7.37
C GLN A 69 16.08 12.45 -6.43
N SER A 70 15.45 12.35 -5.26
CA SER A 70 15.72 11.33 -4.26
C SER A 70 14.44 10.65 -3.76
N PRO A 71 13.74 9.88 -4.62
CA PRO A 71 12.54 9.16 -4.21
C PRO A 71 12.89 8.03 -3.22
N PRO A 72 11.98 7.68 -2.29
CA PRO A 72 12.17 6.55 -1.39
C PRO A 72 12.40 5.25 -2.18
N PRO A 73 13.34 4.40 -1.74
CA PRO A 73 13.59 3.13 -2.39
C PRO A 73 12.41 2.19 -2.18
N ALA A 74 12.22 1.25 -3.11
CA ALA A 74 11.26 0.17 -2.94
C ALA A 74 11.60 -0.62 -1.65
N PRO A 75 10.60 -0.97 -0.82
CA PRO A 75 10.83 -1.77 0.37
C PRO A 75 11.42 -3.12 -0.05
N ARG A 76 12.49 -3.52 0.64
CA ARG A 76 13.15 -4.81 0.41
C ARG A 76 12.52 -5.81 1.37
N THR A 77 11.90 -6.86 0.82
CA THR A 77 11.49 -8.00 1.64
C THR A 77 12.72 -8.77 2.04
N GLU A 78 13.00 -8.86 3.34
CA GLU A 78 14.00 -9.81 3.83
C GLU A 78 13.53 -11.24 3.54
N PRO A 79 14.34 -12.05 2.83
CA PRO A 79 13.92 -13.40 2.50
C PRO A 79 13.74 -14.22 3.77
N TYR A 80 12.59 -14.87 3.89
CA TYR A 80 12.45 -15.94 4.87
C TYR A 80 13.44 -17.06 4.58
N LYS A 81 13.82 -17.75 5.64
CA LYS A 81 14.72 -18.89 5.54
C LYS A 81 14.12 -20.00 4.67
N THR A 82 14.86 -20.38 3.62
CA THR A 82 14.42 -21.41 2.67
C THR A 82 14.63 -22.82 3.24
N HIS A 83 13.93 -23.82 2.69
CA HIS A 83 14.16 -25.23 3.04
C HIS A 83 15.63 -25.64 2.89
N LEU A 84 16.29 -25.19 1.80
CA LEU A 84 17.72 -25.44 1.59
C LEU A 84 18.57 -24.78 2.66
N ALA A 85 18.26 -23.55 3.08
CA ALA A 85 18.98 -22.89 4.17
C ALA A 85 18.88 -23.68 5.47
N TYR A 86 17.70 -24.23 5.80
CA TYR A 86 17.57 -25.15 6.94
C TYR A 86 18.41 -26.43 6.80
N VAL A 87 18.56 -26.97 5.59
CA VAL A 87 19.40 -28.15 5.34
C VAL A 87 20.87 -27.81 5.54
N ARG A 88 21.32 -26.68 5.02
CA ARG A 88 22.72 -26.21 5.10
C ARG A 88 23.21 -25.88 6.50
N GLU A 89 22.30 -25.67 7.45
CA GLU A 89 22.67 -25.52 8.86
C GLU A 89 23.08 -26.83 9.55
N ARG A 90 22.70 -27.97 8.96
CA ARG A 90 22.95 -29.30 9.53
C ARG A 90 23.73 -30.23 8.61
N ARG A 91 23.99 -29.82 7.37
CA ARG A 91 24.71 -30.58 6.33
C ARG A 91 25.66 -29.66 5.58
N SER A 92 26.86 -30.16 5.31
CA SER A 92 27.86 -29.50 4.48
C SER A 92 27.53 -29.66 2.99
N ASP A 93 28.16 -28.86 2.13
CA ASP A 93 28.02 -29.04 0.67
C ASP A 93 28.54 -30.44 0.24
N ALA A 94 29.59 -30.96 0.88
CA ALA A 94 30.11 -32.32 0.64
C ALA A 94 29.10 -33.43 0.98
N ASP A 95 28.27 -33.25 2.02
CA ASP A 95 27.17 -34.18 2.33
C ASP A 95 26.12 -34.20 1.21
N GLY A 96 25.93 -33.05 0.53
CA GLY A 96 25.05 -32.94 -0.63
C GLY A 96 25.63 -33.64 -1.86
N ASP A 97 26.91 -33.39 -2.16
CA ASP A 97 27.61 -33.99 -3.31
C ASP A 97 27.64 -35.52 -3.24
N ALA A 98 27.71 -36.09 -2.04
CA ALA A 98 27.68 -37.54 -1.84
C ALA A 98 26.31 -38.20 -2.15
N LEU A 99 25.23 -37.41 -2.29
CA LEU A 99 23.86 -37.88 -2.55
C LEU A 99 23.42 -37.65 -4.01
N LEU A 100 24.25 -37.03 -4.84
CA LEU A 100 24.02 -36.74 -6.26
C LEU A 100 24.69 -37.81 -7.16
#